data_AF-A0A2I2Z374-F1
#
_entry.id   AF-A0A2I2Z374-F1
#
_cell.length_a   1.000
_cell.length_b   1.000
_cell.length_c   1.000
_cell.angle_alpha   90.00
_cell.angle_beta   90.00
_cell.angle_gamma   90.00
#
_symmetry.space_group_name_H-M   'P 1'
#
loop_
_entity.id
_entity.type
_entity.pdbx_description
1 polymer ?
#
loop_
_entity_poly.entity_id
_entity_poly.type
_entity_poly.pdbx_seq_one_letter_code
_entity_poly.pdbx_strand_id
1 'polypeptide(L)'
;MLNYQGLQRVKIIASDNLWESISASMLLDAELFKVVDVIGAHYPGTHSAKDAKLTGKKLWSSEDFSTLNSDMGAGCWGRILNQNYINGYMTSTIAWNLVASYYEQLPYGRCGLMTAQEPWSGHYVVESPVWVSAHTTQFTQPGWYYLKTVGHLEKGGSYVALTDGLGNLTIIIETMSHKHSKCIRPFLPYFNVSQQFATFVLKGSFSEIPELQVWYTKLGKTSERFLFKQLDSLWLLDSDGSFTLSLHEDELFTLTTLTTGRKGSYPLPPKSQPFPSTYKDDFNVDYPFFSEAPNFADQTGVFEYFTNIEDPGEHHFTLRQVLNQRPITWAADASNTISIIGDYNWTNLTIKCDVYIETPDTGGVFIAGRVNKGGILIRSARGIFFWIFANGSYRVTGDLAGWIIYALGRVEVTAKKWYTLTKK
;
A
#
# COMPACT_ATOMS: atom_id res chain seq x y z
N MET A 1 21.54 -17.20 13.00
CA MET A 1 20.84 -16.50 14.10
C MET A 1 19.46 -17.07 14.37
N LEU A 2 18.51 -17.05 13.42
CA LEU A 2 17.13 -17.55 13.64
C LEU A 2 17.07 -18.95 14.28
N ASN A 3 17.79 -19.93 13.74
CA ASN A 3 17.80 -21.29 14.29
C ASN A 3 18.35 -21.37 15.71
N TYR A 4 19.37 -20.56 16.02
CA TYR A 4 19.96 -20.52 17.37
C TYR A 4 18.95 -19.95 18.40
N GLN A 5 18.07 -19.05 17.95
CA GLN A 5 17.00 -18.48 18.77
C GLN A 5 15.72 -19.33 18.79
N GLY A 6 15.75 -20.56 18.27
CA GLY A 6 14.56 -21.43 18.25
C GLY A 6 13.47 -21.03 17.24
N LEU A 7 13.82 -20.24 16.21
CA LEU A 7 12.88 -19.74 15.20
C LEU A 7 12.96 -20.51 13.88
N GLN A 8 13.19 -21.83 13.90
CA GLN A 8 13.37 -22.66 12.69
C GLN A 8 12.14 -22.66 11.77
N ARG A 9 10.95 -22.36 12.32
CA ARG A 9 9.72 -22.23 11.54
C ARG A 9 9.67 -20.97 10.65
N VAL A 10 10.49 -19.96 10.97
CA VAL A 10 10.54 -18.70 10.20
C VAL A 10 11.28 -18.95 8.90
N LYS A 11 10.67 -18.46 7.81
CA LYS A 11 11.14 -18.64 6.44
C LYS A 11 11.78 -17.37 5.90
N ILE A 12 12.76 -17.52 5.02
CA ILE A 12 13.49 -16.38 4.43
C ILE A 12 13.03 -16.19 2.99
N ILE A 13 12.50 -15.00 2.72
CA ILE A 13 12.29 -14.48 1.37
C ILE A 13 13.48 -13.58 1.01
N ALA A 14 13.96 -13.66 -0.23
CA ALA A 14 15.01 -12.79 -0.73
C ALA A 14 14.77 -12.44 -2.21
N SER A 15 15.21 -11.29 -2.72
CA SER A 15 15.85 -10.18 -2.00
C SER A 15 14.97 -8.92 -1.93
N ASP A 16 13.67 -9.04 -2.23
CA ASP A 16 12.73 -7.92 -2.29
C ASP A 16 13.26 -6.80 -3.21
N ASN A 17 13.66 -7.21 -4.42
CA ASN A 17 14.20 -6.34 -5.45
C ASN A 17 13.90 -6.95 -6.84
N LEU A 18 14.82 -6.87 -7.80
CA LEU A 18 14.70 -7.59 -9.07
C LEU A 18 14.96 -9.09 -8.91
N TRP A 19 14.63 -9.87 -9.94
CA TRP A 19 14.92 -11.31 -9.99
C TRP A 19 16.41 -11.63 -9.86
N GLU A 20 17.26 -10.76 -10.41
CA GLU A 20 18.71 -10.86 -10.34
C GLU A 20 19.29 -9.82 -9.37
N SER A 21 20.38 -10.12 -8.68
CA SER A 21 21.24 -11.31 -8.84
C SER A 21 20.90 -12.52 -7.95
N ILE A 22 19.84 -12.45 -7.13
CA ILE A 22 19.55 -13.49 -6.15
C ILE A 22 19.31 -14.86 -6.80
N SER A 23 18.61 -14.90 -7.94
CA SER A 23 18.31 -16.12 -8.67
C SER A 23 19.58 -16.83 -9.15
N ALA A 24 20.46 -16.13 -9.87
CA ALA A 24 21.74 -16.68 -10.29
C ALA A 24 22.64 -17.07 -9.11
N SER A 25 22.65 -16.26 -8.04
CA SER A 25 23.48 -16.52 -6.85
C SER A 25 23.12 -17.85 -6.19
N MET A 26 21.82 -18.17 -6.07
CA MET A 26 21.36 -19.44 -5.52
C MET A 26 21.68 -20.66 -6.40
N LEU A 27 21.82 -20.49 -7.72
CA LEU A 27 22.27 -21.59 -8.58
C LEU A 27 23.76 -21.90 -8.43
N LEU A 28 24.55 -20.91 -8.00
CA LEU A 28 26.00 -21.01 -7.85
C LEU A 28 26.44 -21.33 -6.41
N ASP A 29 25.58 -21.10 -5.41
CA ASP A 29 25.87 -21.31 -3.99
C ASP A 29 24.80 -22.20 -3.33
N ALA A 30 25.19 -23.45 -3.05
CA ALA A 30 24.32 -24.44 -2.43
C ALA A 30 23.94 -24.09 -0.98
N GLU A 31 24.78 -23.37 -0.24
CA GLU A 31 24.46 -22.95 1.13
C GLU A 31 23.46 -21.80 1.11
N LEU A 32 23.61 -20.84 0.20
CA LEU A 32 22.61 -19.79 -0.04
C LEU A 32 21.27 -20.41 -0.49
N PHE A 33 21.30 -21.35 -1.43
CA PHE A 33 20.10 -22.06 -1.89
C PHE A 33 19.35 -22.75 -0.76
N LYS A 34 20.06 -23.36 0.20
CA LYS A 34 19.44 -24.06 1.34
C LYS A 34 18.69 -23.11 2.28
N VAL A 35 19.20 -21.90 2.50
CA VAL A 35 18.65 -20.96 3.49
C VAL A 35 17.55 -20.06 2.96
N VAL A 36 17.45 -19.85 1.65
CA VAL A 36 16.37 -19.05 1.03
C VAL A 36 15.18 -19.96 0.70
N ASP A 37 14.00 -19.63 1.20
CA ASP A 37 12.77 -20.42 0.96
C ASP A 37 11.96 -19.90 -0.23
N VAL A 38 11.99 -18.58 -0.48
CA VAL A 38 11.18 -17.88 -1.50
C VAL A 38 12.01 -16.82 -2.21
N ILE A 39 11.82 -16.69 -3.53
CA ILE A 39 12.32 -15.54 -4.31
C ILE A 39 11.23 -14.48 -4.40
N GLY A 40 11.45 -13.35 -3.74
CA GLY A 40 10.56 -12.18 -3.78
C GLY A 40 11.10 -11.13 -4.75
N ALA A 41 10.33 -10.83 -5.79
CA ALA A 41 10.65 -9.77 -6.74
C ALA A 41 9.58 -8.67 -6.75
N HIS A 42 10.01 -7.44 -7.04
CA HIS A 42 9.15 -6.25 -7.07
C HIS A 42 8.80 -5.86 -8.49
N TYR A 43 7.53 -5.50 -8.72
CA TYR A 43 6.98 -5.02 -9.99
C TYR A 43 7.45 -5.82 -11.23
N PRO A 44 7.31 -7.16 -11.22
CA PRO A 44 7.91 -8.05 -12.23
C PRO A 44 7.27 -7.96 -13.62
N GLY A 45 6.18 -7.20 -13.78
CA GLY A 45 5.47 -7.12 -15.05
C GLY A 45 4.92 -8.47 -15.50
N THR A 46 4.48 -9.30 -14.56
CA THR A 46 3.98 -10.68 -14.77
C THR A 46 5.02 -11.73 -15.15
N HIS A 47 6.29 -11.37 -15.38
CA HIS A 47 7.30 -12.32 -15.84
C HIS A 47 8.37 -12.61 -14.79
N SER A 48 8.89 -13.84 -14.79
CA SER A 48 10.04 -14.25 -13.98
C SER A 48 11.25 -14.58 -14.84
N ALA A 49 12.45 -14.35 -14.27
CA ALA A 49 13.72 -14.69 -14.92
C ALA A 49 13.89 -16.21 -15.10
N LYS A 50 14.71 -16.60 -16.08
CA LYS A 50 15.02 -18.01 -16.36
C LYS A 50 15.64 -18.70 -15.13
N ASP A 51 16.62 -18.07 -14.51
CA ASP A 51 17.35 -18.64 -13.38
C ASP A 51 16.44 -18.80 -12.16
N ALA A 52 15.50 -17.87 -11.96
CA ALA A 52 14.47 -17.97 -10.92
C ALA A 52 13.66 -19.27 -11.09
N LYS A 53 13.24 -19.60 -12.32
CA LYS A 53 12.50 -20.84 -12.62
C LYS A 53 13.36 -22.09 -12.40
N LEU A 54 14.64 -22.04 -12.76
CA LEU A 54 15.57 -23.16 -12.58
C LEU A 54 15.83 -23.51 -11.11
N THR A 55 15.68 -22.54 -10.20
CA THR A 55 15.85 -22.80 -8.76
C THR A 55 14.80 -23.74 -8.18
N GLY A 56 13.61 -23.83 -8.81
CA GLY A 56 12.47 -24.58 -8.24
C GLY A 56 11.92 -24.01 -6.93
N LYS A 57 12.37 -22.83 -6.49
CA LYS A 57 11.84 -22.13 -5.32
C LYS A 57 10.46 -21.55 -5.63
N LYS A 58 9.70 -21.22 -4.58
CA LYS A 58 8.50 -20.41 -4.72
C LYS A 58 8.91 -19.03 -5.23
N LEU A 59 8.22 -18.54 -6.26
CA LEU A 59 8.40 -17.20 -6.80
C LEU A 59 7.20 -16.36 -6.39
N TRP A 60 7.42 -15.19 -5.81
CA TRP A 60 6.36 -14.24 -5.43
C TRP A 60 6.63 -12.87 -6.05
N SER A 61 5.56 -12.22 -6.50
CA SER A 61 5.57 -10.76 -6.65
C SER A 61 5.39 -10.18 -5.24
N SER A 62 6.50 -9.97 -4.53
CA SER A 62 6.47 -9.60 -3.11
C SER A 62 6.15 -8.13 -2.87
N GLU A 63 6.17 -7.32 -3.93
CA GLU A 63 5.62 -5.96 -3.97
C GLU A 63 5.11 -5.65 -5.40
N ASP A 64 3.83 -5.30 -5.52
CA ASP A 64 3.19 -4.96 -6.79
C ASP A 64 2.09 -3.90 -6.59
N PHE A 65 1.28 -3.64 -7.62
CA PHE A 65 0.16 -2.67 -7.62
C PHE A 65 0.64 -1.21 -7.60
N SER A 66 0.82 -0.57 -6.43
CA SER A 66 1.29 0.82 -6.26
C SER A 66 0.61 1.86 -7.16
N THR A 67 -0.63 1.60 -7.55
CA THR A 67 -1.37 2.38 -8.54
C THR A 67 -2.59 3.00 -7.88
N LEU A 68 -2.96 4.21 -8.29
CA LEU A 68 -4.15 4.90 -7.79
C LEU A 68 -5.37 3.97 -7.83
N ASN A 69 -6.05 3.83 -6.70
CA ASN A 69 -7.12 2.86 -6.46
C ASN A 69 -8.47 3.13 -7.15
N SER A 70 -8.43 3.88 -8.25
CA SER A 70 -9.48 3.99 -9.25
C SER A 70 -9.76 2.66 -9.97
N ASP A 71 -10.76 2.65 -10.86
CA ASP A 71 -11.03 1.49 -11.72
C ASP A 71 -9.84 1.11 -12.61
N MET A 72 -8.97 2.06 -12.98
CA MET A 72 -7.72 1.75 -13.69
C MET A 72 -6.74 0.96 -12.82
N GLY A 73 -6.61 1.33 -11.54
CA GLY A 73 -5.85 0.55 -10.56
C GLY A 73 -6.47 -0.83 -10.32
N ALA A 74 -7.79 -0.89 -10.19
CA ALA A 74 -8.50 -2.16 -10.04
C ALA A 74 -8.31 -3.09 -11.24
N GLY A 75 -8.31 -2.55 -12.47
CA GLY A 75 -8.02 -3.32 -13.68
C GLY A 75 -6.56 -3.78 -13.74
N CYS A 76 -5.60 -2.94 -13.32
CA CYS A 76 -4.21 -3.36 -13.13
C CYS A 76 -4.13 -4.55 -12.17
N TRP A 77 -4.77 -4.44 -11.00
CA TRP A 77 -4.77 -5.48 -9.97
C TRP A 77 -5.41 -6.78 -10.44
N GLY A 78 -6.58 -6.71 -11.09
CA GLY A 78 -7.30 -7.88 -11.59
C GLY A 78 -6.51 -8.64 -12.65
N ARG A 79 -5.85 -7.91 -13.54
CA ARG A 79 -4.98 -8.50 -14.57
C ARG A 79 -3.78 -9.21 -13.98
N ILE A 80 -3.02 -8.54 -13.09
CA ILE A 80 -1.76 -9.11 -12.58
C ILE A 80 -1.99 -10.26 -11.60
N LEU A 81 -3.11 -10.29 -10.86
CA LEU A 81 -3.46 -11.41 -9.98
C LEU A 81 -3.53 -12.74 -10.73
N ASN A 82 -4.12 -12.76 -11.93
CA ASN A 82 -4.11 -13.95 -12.80
C ASN A 82 -2.74 -14.14 -13.48
N GLN A 83 -2.26 -13.10 -14.15
CA GLN A 83 -1.16 -13.23 -15.09
C GLN A 83 0.21 -13.42 -14.43
N ASN A 84 0.39 -13.01 -13.17
CA ASN A 84 1.63 -13.29 -12.43
C ASN A 84 1.89 -14.80 -12.33
N TYR A 85 0.85 -15.62 -12.11
CA TYR A 85 1.00 -17.07 -12.13
C TYR A 85 1.19 -17.61 -13.55
N ILE A 86 0.34 -17.19 -14.49
CA ILE A 86 0.33 -17.70 -15.88
C ILE A 86 1.67 -17.45 -16.58
N ASN A 87 2.19 -16.23 -16.48
CA ASN A 87 3.36 -15.78 -17.25
C ASN A 87 4.67 -16.01 -16.47
N GLY A 88 4.61 -15.94 -15.14
CA GLY A 88 5.78 -15.87 -14.26
C GLY A 88 5.91 -16.99 -13.25
N TYR A 89 4.97 -17.94 -13.19
CA TYR A 89 4.91 -18.97 -12.14
C TYR A 89 4.88 -18.41 -10.71
N MET A 90 4.44 -17.15 -10.55
CA MET A 90 4.37 -16.53 -9.24
C MET A 90 3.14 -17.00 -8.49
N THR A 91 3.36 -17.54 -7.29
CA THR A 91 2.29 -18.18 -6.47
C THR A 91 1.76 -17.28 -5.35
N SER A 92 2.23 -16.03 -5.30
CA SER A 92 1.68 -14.97 -4.47
C SER A 92 1.97 -13.62 -5.12
N THR A 93 1.05 -12.68 -4.92
CA THR A 93 1.19 -11.27 -5.33
C THR A 93 0.75 -10.40 -4.16
N ILE A 94 1.62 -9.49 -3.73
CA ILE A 94 1.40 -8.65 -2.55
C ILE A 94 1.31 -7.19 -3.01
N ALA A 95 0.16 -6.55 -2.79
CA ALA A 95 -0.05 -5.16 -3.19
C ALA A 95 0.62 -4.19 -2.20
N TRP A 96 1.44 -3.28 -2.71
CA TRP A 96 1.76 -2.05 -2.01
C TRP A 96 0.72 -0.98 -2.40
N ASN A 97 -0.06 -0.40 -1.49
CA ASN A 97 -0.17 -0.67 -0.05
C ASN A 97 -1.56 -1.20 0.35
N LEU A 98 -1.68 -1.63 1.61
CA LEU A 98 -2.92 -2.21 2.14
C LEU A 98 -4.09 -1.23 2.07
N VAL A 99 -3.92 -0.04 2.67
CA VAL A 99 -4.93 1.01 2.75
C VAL A 99 -4.23 2.37 2.68
N ALA A 100 -4.82 3.30 1.92
CA ALA A 100 -4.35 4.67 1.87
C ALA A 100 -4.84 5.44 3.10
N SER A 101 -4.05 5.38 4.17
CA SER A 101 -4.24 6.09 5.44
C SER A 101 -3.08 7.05 5.73
N TYR A 102 -2.73 7.83 4.72
CA TYR A 102 -1.72 8.88 4.74
C TYR A 102 -2.25 10.06 3.93
N TYR A 103 -1.76 11.27 4.18
CA TYR A 103 -2.17 12.45 3.44
C TYR A 103 -2.01 12.26 1.93
N GLU A 104 -3.07 12.51 1.16
CA GLU A 104 -3.10 12.20 -0.28
C GLU A 104 -2.02 12.94 -1.09
N GLN A 105 -1.56 14.10 -0.61
CA GLN A 105 -0.52 14.88 -1.29
C GLN A 105 0.90 14.38 -1.01
N LEU A 106 1.07 13.38 -0.14
CA LEU A 106 2.31 12.63 -0.03
C LEU A 106 2.53 11.76 -1.29
N PRO A 107 3.78 11.35 -1.57
CA PRO A 107 4.07 10.49 -2.72
C PRO A 107 3.16 9.25 -2.75
N TYR A 108 2.61 8.97 -3.94
CA TYR A 108 1.70 7.85 -4.19
C TYR A 108 0.38 7.92 -3.40
N GLY A 109 -0.16 9.14 -3.22
CA GLY A 109 -1.53 9.38 -2.74
C GLY A 109 -2.55 8.38 -3.27
N ARG A 110 -3.34 7.80 -2.36
CA ARG A 110 -4.43 6.85 -2.70
C ARG A 110 -4.00 5.61 -3.50
N CYS A 111 -2.76 5.14 -3.35
CA CYS A 111 -2.29 3.90 -3.98
C CYS A 111 -2.43 2.66 -3.06
N GLY A 112 -3.52 2.60 -2.28
CA GLY A 112 -3.86 1.44 -1.43
C GLY A 112 -5.12 0.71 -1.91
N LEU A 113 -5.39 -0.52 -1.47
CA LEU A 113 -6.56 -1.27 -1.94
C LEU A 113 -7.91 -0.58 -1.64
N MET A 114 -7.94 0.24 -0.58
CA MET A 114 -9.03 1.15 -0.22
C MET A 114 -8.49 2.47 0.34
N THR A 115 -9.36 3.45 0.61
CA THR A 115 -8.98 4.79 1.11
C THR A 115 -9.59 5.04 2.49
N ALA A 116 -8.77 5.41 3.49
CA ALA A 116 -9.22 5.77 4.84
C ALA A 116 -8.28 6.84 5.43
N GLN A 117 -8.26 8.01 4.80
CA GLN A 117 -7.30 9.09 5.04
C GLN A 117 -7.88 10.26 5.87
N GLU A 118 -9.08 10.11 6.42
CA GLU A 118 -9.78 11.17 7.18
C GLU A 118 -10.24 10.68 8.57
N PRO A 119 -9.32 10.35 9.49
CA PRO A 119 -9.69 9.91 10.83
C PRO A 119 -10.55 10.93 11.60
N TRP A 120 -10.41 12.24 11.31
CA TRP A 120 -11.20 13.31 11.92
C TRP A 120 -12.66 13.34 11.49
N SER A 121 -13.01 12.81 10.31
CA SER A 121 -14.39 12.75 9.81
C SER A 121 -15.01 11.36 9.96
N GLY A 122 -14.17 10.32 10.03
CA GLY A 122 -14.58 8.92 9.95
C GLY A 122 -14.91 8.46 8.53
N HIS A 123 -14.67 9.30 7.51
CA HIS A 123 -14.89 8.95 6.11
C HIS A 123 -13.86 7.94 5.61
N TYR A 124 -14.35 6.95 4.86
CA TYR A 124 -13.54 6.01 4.10
C TYR A 124 -14.25 5.63 2.81
N VAL A 125 -13.50 5.08 1.86
CA VAL A 125 -14.03 4.59 0.58
C VAL A 125 -13.57 3.17 0.37
N VAL A 126 -14.54 2.25 0.23
CA VAL A 126 -14.28 0.86 -0.20
C VAL A 126 -14.13 0.86 -1.72
N GLU A 127 -12.89 0.92 -2.17
CA GLU A 127 -12.56 1.08 -3.59
C GLU A 127 -12.65 -0.23 -4.38
N SER A 128 -12.66 -0.14 -5.71
CA SER A 128 -12.75 -1.29 -6.62
C SER A 128 -11.71 -2.39 -6.37
N PRO A 129 -10.43 -2.11 -6.02
CA PRO A 129 -9.44 -3.16 -5.76
C PRO A 129 -9.82 -4.12 -4.62
N VAL A 130 -10.64 -3.70 -3.64
CA VAL A 130 -11.16 -4.59 -2.59
C VAL A 130 -11.98 -5.72 -3.21
N TRP A 131 -12.87 -5.37 -4.13
CA TRP A 131 -13.77 -6.32 -4.78
C TRP A 131 -13.05 -7.18 -5.81
N VAL A 132 -12.07 -6.62 -6.52
CA VAL A 132 -11.16 -7.40 -7.38
C VAL A 132 -10.38 -8.43 -6.56
N SER A 133 -9.90 -8.06 -5.36
CA SER A 133 -9.23 -9.00 -4.47
C SER A 133 -10.17 -10.14 -4.04
N ALA A 134 -11.43 -9.82 -3.72
CA ALA A 134 -12.42 -10.80 -3.27
C ALA A 134 -12.70 -11.91 -4.29
N HIS A 135 -12.59 -11.62 -5.60
CA HIS A 135 -12.71 -12.63 -6.67
C HIS A 135 -11.68 -13.76 -6.56
N THR A 136 -10.54 -13.53 -5.90
CA THR A 136 -9.55 -14.57 -5.60
C THR A 136 -9.63 -15.01 -4.14
N THR A 137 -9.59 -14.06 -3.19
CA THR A 137 -9.34 -14.37 -1.78
C THR A 137 -10.52 -15.02 -1.05
N GLN A 138 -11.76 -14.82 -1.49
CA GLN A 138 -12.90 -15.52 -0.89
C GLN A 138 -13.02 -16.98 -1.33
N PHE A 139 -12.35 -17.35 -2.43
CA PHE A 139 -12.57 -18.62 -3.12
C PHE A 139 -11.30 -19.46 -3.29
N THR A 140 -10.22 -19.04 -2.64
CA THR A 140 -8.93 -19.74 -2.60
C THR A 140 -8.29 -19.57 -1.22
N GLN A 141 -7.40 -20.49 -0.84
CA GLN A 141 -6.59 -20.39 0.38
C GLN A 141 -5.15 -20.83 0.13
N PRO A 142 -4.17 -20.34 0.89
CA PRO A 142 -2.83 -20.89 0.90
C PRO A 142 -2.87 -22.41 1.14
N GLY A 143 -2.24 -23.18 0.24
CA GLY A 143 -2.30 -24.65 0.24
C GLY A 143 -3.11 -25.25 -0.92
N TRP A 144 -3.95 -24.44 -1.57
CA TRP A 144 -4.59 -24.83 -2.83
C TRP A 144 -3.55 -24.93 -3.96
N TYR A 145 -3.89 -25.71 -4.98
CA TYR A 145 -3.06 -25.93 -6.16
C TYR A 145 -3.72 -25.33 -7.40
N TYR A 146 -2.95 -24.59 -8.18
CA TYR A 146 -3.33 -24.26 -9.54
C TYR A 146 -3.38 -25.52 -10.41
N LEU A 147 -4.35 -25.58 -11.31
CA LEU A 147 -4.38 -26.59 -12.36
C LEU A 147 -3.29 -26.29 -13.40
N LYS A 148 -2.88 -27.32 -14.15
CA LYS A 148 -1.98 -27.15 -15.30
C LYS A 148 -2.66 -26.42 -16.47
N THR A 149 -3.99 -26.46 -16.53
CA THR A 149 -4.83 -25.89 -17.58
C THR A 149 -5.25 -24.46 -17.21
N VAL A 150 -4.30 -23.55 -17.23
CA VAL A 150 -4.50 -22.10 -17.09
C VAL A 150 -3.93 -21.40 -18.32
N GLY A 151 -4.37 -20.20 -18.64
CA GLY A 151 -3.84 -19.51 -19.81
C GLY A 151 -4.53 -18.22 -20.20
N HIS A 152 -4.18 -17.75 -21.39
CA HIS A 152 -4.77 -16.58 -22.02
C HIS A 152 -6.00 -16.96 -22.84
N LEU A 153 -6.96 -16.04 -22.93
CA LEU A 153 -8.13 -16.15 -23.81
C LEU A 153 -7.76 -15.73 -25.23
N GLU A 154 -8.50 -16.25 -26.22
CA GLU A 154 -8.19 -16.07 -27.64
C GLU A 154 -8.19 -14.59 -28.07
N LYS A 155 -9.18 -13.81 -27.62
CA LYS A 155 -9.33 -12.39 -27.96
C LYS A 155 -8.92 -11.45 -26.82
N GLY A 156 -7.97 -11.88 -25.99
CA GLY A 156 -7.42 -11.09 -24.87
C GLY A 156 -8.10 -11.36 -23.54
N GLY A 157 -7.36 -11.16 -22.45
CA GLY A 157 -7.75 -11.61 -21.11
C GLY A 157 -7.14 -12.98 -20.75
N SER A 158 -7.41 -13.46 -19.55
CA SER A 158 -6.82 -14.69 -19.03
C SER A 158 -7.74 -15.41 -18.05
N TYR A 159 -7.44 -16.69 -17.80
CA TYR A 159 -8.12 -17.49 -16.80
C TYR A 159 -7.14 -18.34 -15.99
N VAL A 160 -7.42 -18.48 -14.71
CA VAL A 160 -6.77 -19.44 -13.82
C VAL A 160 -7.82 -20.35 -13.18
N ALA A 161 -7.40 -21.55 -12.79
CA ALA A 161 -8.23 -22.50 -12.09
C ALA A 161 -7.44 -23.15 -10.94
N LEU A 162 -8.07 -23.30 -9.78
CA LEU A 162 -7.45 -23.84 -8.57
C LEU A 162 -8.38 -24.88 -7.91
N THR A 163 -7.77 -25.83 -7.19
CA THR A 163 -8.48 -26.83 -6.38
C THR A 163 -7.79 -27.01 -5.02
N ASP A 164 -8.59 -27.38 -4.02
CA ASP A 164 -8.11 -27.81 -2.69
C ASP A 164 -7.72 -29.30 -2.63
N GLY A 165 -8.02 -30.07 -3.69
CA GLY A 165 -7.84 -31.53 -3.70
C GLY A 165 -8.94 -32.30 -2.93
N LEU A 166 -9.99 -31.62 -2.48
CA LEU A 166 -11.15 -32.20 -1.78
C LEU A 166 -12.42 -32.14 -2.64
N GLY A 167 -12.29 -31.82 -3.92
CA GLY A 167 -13.39 -31.72 -4.88
C GLY A 167 -13.84 -30.30 -5.18
N ASN A 168 -13.33 -29.28 -4.47
CA ASN A 168 -13.66 -27.90 -4.80
C ASN A 168 -12.87 -27.40 -6.00
N LEU A 169 -13.52 -26.55 -6.79
CA LEU A 169 -12.96 -25.89 -7.96
C LEU A 169 -13.28 -24.40 -7.92
N THR A 170 -12.29 -23.58 -8.22
CA THR A 170 -12.45 -22.13 -8.43
C THR A 170 -11.79 -21.75 -9.75
N ILE A 171 -12.53 -21.11 -10.64
CA ILE A 171 -12.06 -20.56 -11.93
C ILE A 171 -12.20 -19.04 -11.87
N ILE A 172 -11.14 -18.31 -12.17
CA ILE A 172 -11.11 -16.84 -12.13
C ILE A 172 -10.71 -16.35 -13.51
N ILE A 173 -11.56 -15.54 -14.13
CA ILE A 173 -11.44 -15.07 -15.51
C ILE A 173 -11.41 -13.55 -15.51
N GLU A 174 -10.43 -12.96 -16.21
CA GLU A 174 -10.31 -11.51 -16.38
C GLU A 174 -10.17 -11.13 -17.85
N THR A 175 -10.78 -10.02 -18.26
CA THR A 175 -10.70 -9.45 -19.62
C THR A 175 -10.29 -7.99 -19.61
N MET A 176 -9.33 -7.64 -18.76
CA MET A 176 -8.92 -6.26 -18.53
C MET A 176 -8.30 -5.64 -19.78
N SER A 177 -8.88 -4.53 -20.27
CA SER A 177 -8.39 -3.81 -21.45
C SER A 177 -7.05 -3.12 -21.17
N HIS A 178 -6.24 -2.90 -22.19
CA HIS A 178 -4.98 -2.13 -22.04
C HIS A 178 -5.21 -0.73 -21.47
N LYS A 179 -6.30 -0.07 -21.90
CA LYS A 179 -6.61 1.31 -21.51
C LYS A 179 -6.95 1.44 -20.03
N HIS A 180 -7.61 0.43 -19.45
CA HIS A 180 -8.11 0.46 -18.07
C HIS A 180 -7.36 -0.48 -17.12
N SER A 181 -6.15 -0.95 -17.47
CA SER A 181 -5.37 -1.86 -16.61
C SER A 181 -3.87 -1.56 -16.53
N LYS A 182 -3.49 -0.31 -16.81
CA LYS A 182 -2.10 0.13 -16.71
C LYS A 182 -1.71 0.26 -15.24
N CYS A 183 -0.71 -0.50 -14.82
CA CYS A 183 -0.05 -0.26 -13.55
C CYS A 183 0.96 0.89 -13.70
N ILE A 184 1.40 1.50 -12.60
CA ILE A 184 2.48 2.50 -12.64
C ILE A 184 3.82 1.91 -13.10
N ARG A 185 4.03 0.60 -12.90
CA ARG A 185 5.26 -0.14 -13.21
C ARG A 185 4.92 -1.57 -13.62
N PRO A 186 5.62 -2.16 -14.61
CA PRO A 186 6.44 -1.49 -15.63
C PRO A 186 5.56 -0.85 -16.73
N PHE A 187 6.19 -0.36 -17.80
CA PHE A 187 5.47 -0.02 -19.03
C PHE A 187 4.75 -1.26 -19.58
N LEU A 188 3.47 -1.11 -19.91
CA LEU A 188 2.65 -2.16 -20.51
C LEU A 188 2.49 -1.90 -22.01
N PRO A 189 3.10 -2.73 -22.89
CA PRO A 189 2.86 -2.65 -24.33
C PRO A 189 1.37 -2.79 -24.65
N TYR A 190 0.95 -2.18 -25.76
CA TYR A 190 -0.44 -2.30 -26.21
C TYR A 190 -0.80 -3.76 -26.50
N PHE A 191 -2.00 -4.15 -26.07
CA PHE A 191 -2.65 -5.40 -26.45
C PHE A 191 -4.13 -5.11 -26.67
N ASN A 192 -4.77 -5.92 -27.51
CA ASN A 192 -6.20 -5.79 -27.81
C ASN A 192 -7.01 -6.75 -26.94
N VAL A 193 -8.16 -6.28 -26.48
CA VAL A 193 -9.21 -7.13 -25.91
C VAL A 193 -10.49 -6.84 -26.68
N SER A 194 -11.24 -7.87 -27.05
CA SER A 194 -12.52 -7.70 -27.73
C SER A 194 -13.52 -8.76 -27.31
N GLN A 195 -14.80 -8.52 -27.59
CA GLN A 195 -15.85 -9.45 -27.23
C GLN A 195 -15.58 -10.86 -27.78
N GLN A 196 -15.76 -11.87 -26.93
CA GLN A 196 -15.56 -13.27 -27.28
C GLN A 196 -16.53 -14.19 -26.53
N PHE A 197 -16.71 -15.39 -27.06
CA PHE A 197 -17.36 -16.48 -26.34
C PHE A 197 -16.29 -17.48 -25.91
N ALA A 198 -16.23 -17.79 -24.63
CA ALA A 198 -15.28 -18.76 -24.09
C ALA A 198 -16.04 -19.99 -23.59
N THR A 199 -15.78 -21.14 -24.21
CA THR A 199 -16.34 -22.43 -23.80
C THR A 199 -15.32 -23.17 -22.93
N PHE A 200 -15.74 -23.54 -21.72
CA PHE A 200 -14.96 -24.33 -20.77
C PHE A 200 -15.56 -25.72 -20.67
N VAL A 201 -14.71 -26.74 -20.69
CA VAL A 201 -15.10 -28.15 -20.57
C VAL A 201 -14.40 -28.75 -19.37
N LEU A 202 -15.15 -29.06 -18.32
CA LEU A 202 -14.63 -29.70 -17.12
C LEU A 202 -14.38 -31.20 -17.41
N LYS A 203 -13.14 -31.64 -17.18
CA LYS A 203 -12.71 -33.02 -17.43
C LYS A 203 -12.17 -33.67 -16.16
N GLY A 204 -12.02 -34.99 -16.19
CA GLY A 204 -11.51 -35.75 -15.05
C GLY A 204 -12.46 -35.68 -13.87
N SER A 205 -11.95 -35.55 -12.65
CA SER A 205 -12.78 -35.45 -11.44
C SER A 205 -13.73 -34.24 -11.41
N PHE A 206 -13.49 -33.22 -12.24
CA PHE A 206 -14.34 -32.03 -12.30
C PHE A 206 -15.57 -32.19 -13.21
N SER A 207 -15.65 -33.23 -14.04
CA SER A 207 -16.82 -33.45 -14.91
C SER A 207 -18.09 -33.80 -14.12
N GLU A 208 -17.95 -34.19 -12.86
CA GLU A 208 -19.06 -34.53 -11.97
C GLU A 208 -19.62 -33.32 -11.22
N ILE A 209 -19.04 -32.12 -11.38
CA ILE A 209 -19.53 -30.90 -10.71
C ILE A 209 -20.89 -30.52 -11.30
N PRO A 210 -21.98 -30.50 -10.49
CA PRO A 210 -23.33 -30.24 -11.00
C PRO A 210 -23.64 -28.74 -11.11
N GLU A 211 -22.98 -27.91 -10.30
CA GLU A 211 -23.31 -26.49 -10.13
C GLU A 211 -22.05 -25.66 -9.87
N LEU A 212 -21.99 -24.46 -10.44
CA LEU A 212 -21.01 -23.42 -10.10
C LEU A 212 -21.70 -22.12 -9.70
N GLN A 213 -21.31 -21.57 -8.54
CA GLN A 213 -21.66 -20.23 -8.12
C GLN A 213 -20.93 -19.20 -9.00
N VAL A 214 -21.61 -18.11 -9.37
CA VAL A 214 -21.08 -17.09 -10.28
C VAL A 214 -20.96 -15.74 -9.58
N TRP A 215 -19.75 -15.18 -9.55
CA TRP A 215 -19.48 -13.82 -9.07
C TRP A 215 -18.96 -12.97 -10.22
N TYR A 216 -19.47 -11.74 -10.33
CA TYR A 216 -19.20 -10.85 -11.45
C TYR A 216 -18.82 -9.44 -11.01
N THR A 217 -17.83 -8.87 -11.69
CA THR A 217 -17.47 -7.45 -11.62
C THR A 217 -17.31 -6.89 -13.05
N LYS A 218 -17.83 -5.69 -13.25
CA LYS A 218 -17.62 -4.83 -14.41
C LYS A 218 -16.99 -3.53 -13.95
N LEU A 219 -15.77 -3.26 -14.39
CA LEU A 219 -15.08 -1.98 -14.15
C LEU A 219 -15.45 -0.97 -15.25
N GLY A 220 -15.40 0.32 -14.94
CA GLY A 220 -15.64 1.37 -15.93
C GLY A 220 -16.56 2.49 -15.45
N LYS A 221 -17.34 3.08 -16.36
CA LYS A 221 -18.20 4.22 -16.02
C LYS A 221 -19.28 3.81 -15.03
N THR A 222 -19.65 4.74 -14.13
CA THR A 222 -20.60 4.50 -13.03
C THR A 222 -21.93 3.88 -13.47
N SER A 223 -22.44 4.22 -14.66
CA SER A 223 -23.70 3.67 -15.18
C SER A 223 -23.67 2.18 -15.52
N GLU A 224 -22.47 1.62 -15.70
CA GLU A 224 -22.25 0.21 -16.09
C GLU A 224 -21.42 -0.54 -15.04
N ARG A 225 -21.10 0.11 -13.91
CA ARG A 225 -20.21 -0.45 -12.88
C ARG A 225 -20.96 -1.40 -11.97
N PHE A 226 -20.52 -2.66 -11.93
CA PHE A 226 -20.97 -3.68 -10.99
C PHE A 226 -19.76 -4.22 -10.24
N LEU A 227 -19.80 -4.27 -8.92
CA LEU A 227 -18.69 -4.78 -8.11
C LEU A 227 -19.18 -5.99 -7.31
N PHE A 228 -18.53 -7.13 -7.51
CA PHE A 228 -18.72 -8.36 -6.74
C PHE A 228 -20.19 -8.75 -6.57
N LYS A 229 -20.93 -8.73 -7.68
CA LYS A 229 -22.35 -9.12 -7.73
C LYS A 229 -22.41 -10.63 -7.97
N GLN A 230 -23.14 -11.35 -7.11
CA GLN A 230 -23.49 -12.73 -7.37
C GLN A 230 -24.55 -12.78 -8.49
N LEU A 231 -24.34 -13.62 -9.49
CA LEU A 231 -25.29 -13.92 -10.57
C LEU A 231 -25.92 -15.29 -10.32
N ASP A 232 -26.85 -15.69 -11.19
CA ASP A 232 -27.45 -17.01 -11.15
C ASP A 232 -26.39 -18.10 -11.33
N SER A 233 -26.53 -19.20 -10.58
CA SER A 233 -25.64 -20.36 -10.68
C SER A 233 -25.69 -20.98 -12.07
N LEU A 234 -24.56 -21.54 -12.51
CA LEU A 234 -24.49 -22.37 -13.70
C LEU A 234 -24.74 -23.83 -13.34
N TRP A 235 -25.76 -24.43 -13.94
CA TRP A 235 -26.09 -25.86 -13.81
C TRP A 235 -25.49 -26.64 -14.98
N LEU A 236 -24.77 -27.72 -14.69
CA LEU A 236 -23.99 -28.50 -15.67
C LEU A 236 -24.54 -29.93 -15.90
N LEU A 237 -25.69 -30.26 -15.32
CA LEU A 237 -26.27 -31.61 -15.30
C LEU A 237 -26.54 -32.18 -16.71
N ASP A 238 -26.90 -31.33 -17.66
CA ASP A 238 -27.27 -31.72 -19.03
C ASP A 238 -26.23 -31.30 -20.09
N SER A 239 -25.04 -30.84 -19.67
CA SER A 239 -24.07 -30.20 -20.56
C SER A 239 -22.72 -30.93 -20.66
N ASP A 240 -22.63 -32.17 -20.18
CA ASP A 240 -21.39 -32.96 -20.14
C ASP A 240 -20.21 -32.20 -19.49
N GLY A 241 -20.49 -31.40 -18.46
CA GLY A 241 -19.49 -30.56 -17.79
C GLY A 241 -19.01 -29.35 -18.62
N SER A 242 -19.72 -28.98 -19.68
CA SER A 242 -19.39 -27.86 -20.56
C SER A 242 -20.27 -26.63 -20.29
N PHE A 243 -19.70 -25.44 -20.37
CA PHE A 243 -20.45 -24.18 -20.34
C PHE A 243 -19.76 -23.10 -21.18
N THR A 244 -20.52 -22.10 -21.62
CA THR A 244 -20.02 -20.99 -22.46
C THR A 244 -20.37 -19.66 -21.82
N LEU A 245 -19.40 -18.75 -21.74
CA LEU A 245 -19.59 -17.37 -21.30
C LEU A 245 -19.44 -16.39 -22.46
N SER A 246 -20.30 -15.38 -22.52
CA SER A 246 -20.05 -14.16 -23.31
C SER A 246 -19.20 -13.22 -22.48
N LEU A 247 -18.02 -12.88 -22.98
CA LEU A 247 -17.05 -12.04 -22.28
C LEU A 247 -16.86 -10.73 -23.05
N HIS A 248 -16.99 -9.61 -22.34
CA HIS A 248 -16.71 -8.26 -22.83
C HIS A 248 -15.45 -7.70 -22.13
N GLU A 249 -14.97 -6.54 -22.58
CA GLU A 249 -13.81 -5.87 -21.97
C GLU A 249 -14.06 -5.47 -20.51
N ASP A 250 -13.02 -5.46 -19.69
CA ASP A 250 -13.02 -4.97 -18.30
C ASP A 250 -13.99 -5.73 -17.37
N GLU A 251 -14.14 -7.04 -17.60
CA GLU A 251 -14.95 -7.94 -16.78
C GLU A 251 -14.09 -8.90 -15.96
N LEU A 252 -14.60 -9.27 -14.80
CA LEU A 252 -14.00 -10.26 -13.91
C LEU A 252 -15.09 -11.24 -13.48
N PHE A 253 -14.85 -12.53 -13.71
CA PHE A 253 -15.74 -13.61 -13.28
C PHE A 253 -14.99 -14.52 -12.29
N THR A 254 -15.68 -14.93 -11.24
CA THR A 254 -15.27 -16.11 -10.46
C THR A 254 -16.39 -17.13 -10.50
N LEU A 255 -16.05 -18.33 -10.97
CA LEU A 255 -16.92 -19.50 -10.96
C LEU A 255 -16.37 -20.46 -9.91
N THR A 256 -17.18 -20.87 -8.94
CA THR A 256 -16.69 -21.74 -7.86
C THR A 256 -17.74 -22.69 -7.35
N THR A 257 -17.32 -23.84 -6.81
CA THR A 257 -18.20 -24.74 -6.04
C THR A 257 -18.48 -24.21 -4.64
N LEU A 258 -17.69 -23.25 -4.15
CA LEU A 258 -17.83 -22.70 -2.80
C LEU A 258 -19.06 -21.80 -2.68
N THR A 259 -19.89 -22.07 -1.68
CA THR A 259 -21.13 -21.32 -1.38
C THR A 259 -20.92 -20.23 -0.31
N THR A 260 -19.68 -20.01 0.12
CA THR A 260 -19.32 -19.10 1.23
C THR A 260 -19.12 -17.65 0.80
N GLY A 261 -19.15 -17.36 -0.50
CA GLY A 261 -18.93 -16.02 -1.04
C GLY A 261 -19.92 -15.01 -0.47
N ARG A 262 -19.43 -13.82 -0.12
CA ARG A 262 -20.28 -12.74 0.40
C ARG A 262 -19.69 -11.37 0.06
N LYS A 263 -20.53 -10.50 -0.50
CA LYS A 263 -20.25 -9.06 -0.54
C LYS A 263 -20.55 -8.45 0.82
N GLY A 264 -19.52 -8.30 1.65
CA GLY A 264 -19.64 -7.63 2.96
C GLY A 264 -20.20 -6.22 2.81
N SER A 265 -21.09 -5.81 3.71
CA SER A 265 -21.71 -4.48 3.67
C SER A 265 -21.90 -3.96 5.09
N TYR A 266 -21.59 -2.68 5.26
CA TYR A 266 -21.80 -1.89 6.47
C TYR A 266 -22.55 -0.60 6.10
N PRO A 267 -23.14 0.10 7.08
CA PRO A 267 -23.72 1.42 6.83
C PRO A 267 -22.71 2.36 6.15
N LEU A 268 -23.22 3.28 5.34
CA LEU A 268 -22.37 4.28 4.69
C LEU A 268 -21.60 5.08 5.75
N PRO A 269 -20.29 5.33 5.54
CA PRO A 269 -19.53 6.16 6.45
C PRO A 269 -20.03 7.62 6.41
N PRO A 270 -19.62 8.44 7.39
CA PRO A 270 -19.76 9.88 7.31
C PRO A 270 -19.24 10.45 5.98
N LYS A 271 -19.77 11.61 5.58
CA LYS A 271 -19.28 12.32 4.38
C LYS A 271 -17.87 12.84 4.64
N SER A 272 -17.06 12.85 3.59
CA SER A 272 -15.73 13.49 3.60
C SER A 272 -15.81 14.92 4.14
N GLN A 273 -14.85 15.30 4.98
CA GLN A 273 -14.68 16.65 5.50
C GLN A 273 -13.20 17.04 5.46
N PRO A 274 -12.87 18.31 5.20
CA PRO A 274 -11.49 18.78 5.31
C PRO A 274 -10.99 18.64 6.74
N PHE A 275 -9.66 18.69 6.91
CA PHE A 275 -9.07 18.71 8.25
C PHE A 275 -9.63 19.89 9.07
N PRO A 276 -9.87 19.74 10.39
CA PRO A 276 -10.41 20.82 11.22
C PRO A 276 -9.65 22.14 11.07
N SER A 277 -10.35 23.21 10.69
CA SER A 277 -9.76 24.55 10.49
C SER A 277 -9.18 25.16 11.77
N THR A 278 -9.62 24.65 12.92
CA THR A 278 -9.01 24.88 14.23
C THR A 278 -8.70 23.54 14.84
N TYR A 279 -7.43 23.30 15.15
CA TYR A 279 -6.94 22.07 15.76
C TYR A 279 -5.98 22.42 16.89
N LYS A 280 -6.09 21.67 17.99
CA LYS A 280 -5.21 21.76 19.16
C LYS A 280 -4.96 20.35 19.66
N ASP A 281 -3.71 20.09 20.01
CA ASP A 281 -3.31 18.94 20.81
C ASP A 281 -2.40 19.49 21.92
N ASP A 282 -2.67 19.10 23.16
CA ASP A 282 -1.85 19.46 24.33
C ASP A 282 -0.96 18.29 24.78
N PHE A 283 -1.08 17.14 24.10
CA PHE A 283 -0.36 15.91 24.35
C PHE A 283 -0.55 15.29 25.74
N ASN A 284 -1.56 15.74 26.50
CA ASN A 284 -1.82 15.30 27.87
C ASN A 284 -2.46 13.90 27.92
N VAL A 285 -1.66 12.89 27.60
CA VAL A 285 -2.06 11.47 27.58
C VAL A 285 -1.05 10.64 28.37
N ASP A 286 -1.47 10.16 29.55
CA ASP A 286 -0.62 9.40 30.48
C ASP A 286 -0.24 8.00 29.93
N TYR A 287 -1.23 7.28 29.40
CA TYR A 287 -1.05 5.95 28.81
C TYR A 287 -1.61 5.91 27.39
N PRO A 288 -0.88 6.43 26.39
CA PRO A 288 -1.37 6.47 25.02
C PRO A 288 -1.40 5.07 24.41
N PHE A 289 -2.45 4.76 23.63
CA PHE A 289 -2.57 3.47 22.93
C PHE A 289 -1.54 3.29 21.81
N PHE A 290 -1.02 4.41 21.29
CA PHE A 290 0.03 4.47 20.27
C PHE A 290 1.16 5.37 20.78
N SER A 291 2.38 5.17 20.29
CA SER A 291 3.56 5.93 20.76
C SER A 291 3.59 7.38 20.31
N GLU A 292 2.85 7.76 19.26
CA GLU A 292 2.84 9.09 18.65
C GLU A 292 1.43 9.71 18.71
N ALA A 293 1.37 11.04 18.78
CA ALA A 293 0.12 11.80 18.75
C ALA A 293 -0.60 11.67 17.39
N PRO A 294 -1.95 11.64 17.37
CA PRO A 294 -2.70 11.41 16.14
C PRO A 294 -2.48 12.55 15.12
N ASN A 295 -2.54 12.20 13.83
CA ASN A 295 -2.43 13.09 12.67
C ASN A 295 -1.04 13.70 12.41
N PHE A 296 -0.13 13.70 13.37
CA PHE A 296 1.28 13.97 13.09
C PHE A 296 1.84 12.84 12.21
N ALA A 297 2.54 13.23 11.17
CA ALA A 297 3.13 12.30 10.21
C ALA A 297 4.61 12.66 10.04
N ASP A 298 5.46 11.88 10.69
CA ASP A 298 6.91 12.04 10.63
C ASP A 298 7.47 11.80 9.23
N GLN A 299 8.19 12.79 8.70
CA GLN A 299 8.80 12.72 7.37
C GLN A 299 10.33 12.58 7.42
N THR A 300 10.94 12.95 8.55
CA THR A 300 12.34 12.72 8.92
C THR A 300 12.46 12.91 10.42
N GLY A 301 13.15 12.01 11.13
CA GLY A 301 13.07 11.96 12.60
C GLY A 301 11.95 11.04 13.08
N VAL A 302 11.83 10.90 14.39
CA VAL A 302 10.74 10.19 15.05
C VAL A 302 10.30 11.02 16.25
N PHE A 303 8.99 11.26 16.38
CA PHE A 303 8.36 12.05 17.42
C PHE A 303 7.44 11.15 18.27
N GLU A 304 7.62 11.15 19.58
CA GLU A 304 6.89 10.26 20.50
C GLU A 304 6.26 11.07 21.63
N TYR A 305 5.13 10.58 22.16
CA TYR A 305 4.63 11.03 23.47
C TYR A 305 5.73 10.89 24.51
N PHE A 306 5.92 11.90 25.34
CA PHE A 306 6.97 11.94 26.33
C PHE A 306 6.46 12.51 27.65
N THR A 307 6.65 11.72 28.72
CA THR A 307 6.34 12.11 30.09
C THR A 307 7.61 12.60 30.79
N ASN A 308 7.65 13.87 31.14
CA ASN A 308 8.72 14.45 31.94
C ASN A 308 8.36 14.41 33.43
N ILE A 309 8.84 13.38 34.13
CA ILE A 309 8.59 13.21 35.58
C ILE A 309 9.22 14.31 36.45
N GLU A 310 10.20 15.05 35.94
CA GLU A 310 10.88 16.13 36.67
C GLU A 310 10.12 17.47 36.56
N ASP A 311 9.18 17.59 35.61
CA ASP A 311 8.31 18.74 35.46
C ASP A 311 6.86 18.34 35.78
N PRO A 312 6.40 18.54 37.04
CA PRO A 312 5.01 18.26 37.40
C PRO A 312 4.05 19.38 36.93
N GLY A 313 4.54 20.38 36.20
CA GLY A 313 3.78 21.55 35.74
C GLY A 313 3.13 21.36 34.37
N GLU A 314 3.03 22.45 33.62
CA GLU A 314 2.31 22.49 32.33
C GLU A 314 2.92 21.62 31.22
N HIS A 315 4.17 21.19 31.37
CA HIS A 315 4.90 20.39 30.38
C HIS A 315 5.24 18.97 30.88
N HIS A 316 4.39 18.43 31.77
CA HIS A 316 4.52 17.05 32.23
C HIS A 316 4.36 16.04 31.09
N PHE A 317 3.44 16.29 30.15
CA PHE A 317 3.25 15.52 28.93
C PHE A 317 3.55 16.37 27.70
N THR A 318 4.34 15.82 26.77
CA THR A 318 4.84 16.54 25.60
C THR A 318 4.98 15.61 24.39
N LEU A 319 5.28 16.17 23.21
CA LEU A 319 5.71 15.43 22.04
C LEU A 319 7.20 15.70 21.79
N ARG A 320 8.03 14.66 21.74
CA ARG A 320 9.49 14.78 21.73
C ARG A 320 10.09 14.08 20.52
N GLN A 321 10.99 14.76 19.81
CA GLN A 321 11.82 14.14 18.78
C GLN A 321 12.92 13.30 19.44
N VAL A 322 13.00 12.00 19.15
CA VAL A 322 13.85 11.05 19.90
C VAL A 322 15.12 10.61 19.19
N LEU A 323 15.27 10.84 17.87
CA LEU A 323 16.51 10.46 17.18
C LEU A 323 17.64 11.43 17.50
N ASN A 324 18.78 10.88 17.88
CA ASN A 324 20.02 11.63 18.15
C ASN A 324 21.10 11.43 17.07
N GLN A 325 20.83 10.58 16.07
CA GLN A 325 21.71 10.31 14.95
C GLN A 325 20.89 9.98 13.70
N ARG A 326 21.48 10.19 12.52
CA ARG A 326 20.85 9.82 11.25
C ARG A 326 20.79 8.29 11.12
N PRO A 327 19.64 7.70 10.75
CA PRO A 327 19.55 6.26 10.50
C PRO A 327 20.40 5.81 9.30
N ILE A 328 20.54 4.48 9.13
CA ILE A 328 20.90 3.90 7.84
C ILE A 328 19.69 4.09 6.92
N THR A 329 19.76 5.04 6.00
CA THR A 329 18.59 5.53 5.28
C THR A 329 18.26 4.70 4.05
N TRP A 330 16.97 4.40 3.87
CA TRP A 330 16.42 3.86 2.61
C TRP A 330 16.14 4.98 1.59
N ALA A 331 15.54 6.08 2.06
CA ALA A 331 15.26 7.26 1.25
C ALA A 331 16.35 8.33 1.42
N ALA A 332 16.14 9.48 0.77
CA ALA A 332 16.97 10.67 0.98
C ALA A 332 16.37 11.55 2.09
N ASP A 333 16.41 11.10 3.34
CA ASP A 333 15.86 11.82 4.49
C ASP A 333 16.46 13.23 4.60
N ALA A 334 15.69 14.20 5.10
CA ALA A 334 16.17 15.56 5.31
C ALA A 334 17.32 15.61 6.33
N SER A 335 18.06 16.73 6.37
CA SER A 335 19.07 16.95 7.41
C SER A 335 18.45 17.46 8.72
N ASN A 336 17.24 18.04 8.64
CA ASN A 336 16.47 18.52 9.77
C ASN A 336 15.24 17.62 9.95
N THR A 337 14.88 17.30 11.20
CA THR A 337 13.70 16.49 11.52
C THR A 337 12.43 17.31 11.32
N ILE A 338 11.34 16.66 10.90
CA ILE A 338 10.06 17.31 10.63
C ILE A 338 8.92 16.29 10.70
N SER A 339 7.85 16.68 11.40
CA SER A 339 6.54 16.04 11.34
C SER A 339 5.54 17.02 10.73
N ILE A 340 4.68 16.55 9.83
CA ILE A 340 3.65 17.37 9.17
C ILE A 340 2.26 17.01 9.69
N ILE A 341 1.33 17.96 9.64
CA ILE A 341 -0.06 17.80 10.07
C ILE A 341 -0.97 18.78 9.33
N GLY A 342 -2.24 18.42 9.17
CA GLY A 342 -3.32 19.33 8.78
C GLY A 342 -3.83 19.13 7.35
N ASP A 343 -4.28 20.21 6.73
CA ASP A 343 -4.74 20.23 5.34
C ASP A 343 -3.69 20.88 4.43
N TYR A 344 -3.28 20.16 3.39
CA TYR A 344 -2.34 20.66 2.38
C TYR A 344 -2.81 21.93 1.66
N ASN A 345 -4.13 22.15 1.57
CA ASN A 345 -4.72 23.30 0.89
C ASN A 345 -4.68 24.59 1.72
N TRP A 346 -4.25 24.54 2.99
CA TRP A 346 -4.18 25.73 3.83
C TRP A 346 -3.18 26.76 3.31
N THR A 347 -3.68 27.96 3.07
CA THR A 347 -2.89 29.11 2.62
C THR A 347 -2.67 30.11 3.74
N ASN A 348 -3.70 30.49 4.48
CA ASN A 348 -3.60 31.42 5.60
C ASN A 348 -3.78 30.64 6.91
N LEU A 349 -2.72 30.59 7.73
CA LEU A 349 -2.70 29.80 8.95
C LEU A 349 -1.87 30.49 10.02
N THR A 350 -2.39 30.47 11.25
CA THR A 350 -1.62 30.81 12.44
C THR A 350 -1.24 29.53 13.16
N ILE A 351 0.05 29.31 13.36
CA ILE A 351 0.59 28.16 14.08
C ILE A 351 1.16 28.64 15.40
N LYS A 352 0.81 27.96 16.49
CA LYS A 352 1.34 28.20 17.82
C LYS A 352 1.80 26.88 18.42
N CYS A 353 3.00 26.83 18.97
CA CYS A 353 3.53 25.65 19.65
C CYS A 353 4.52 26.08 20.75
N ASP A 354 4.47 25.42 21.89
CA ASP A 354 5.49 25.55 22.91
C ASP A 354 6.63 24.59 22.58
N VAL A 355 7.86 25.09 22.62
CA VAL A 355 9.06 24.36 22.19
C VAL A 355 10.14 24.39 23.27
N TYR A 356 10.92 23.32 23.32
CA TYR A 356 12.02 23.15 24.24
C TYR A 356 13.27 22.66 23.49
N ILE A 357 14.38 23.42 23.59
CA ILE A 357 15.65 23.04 22.95
C ILE A 357 16.53 22.35 23.99
N GLU A 358 16.81 21.06 23.82
CA GLU A 358 17.60 20.31 24.81
C GLU A 358 19.11 20.54 24.69
N THR A 359 19.60 20.65 23.45
CA THR A 359 21.04 20.72 23.17
C THR A 359 21.55 22.17 23.35
N PRO A 360 22.46 22.43 24.31
CA PRO A 360 23.08 23.74 24.49
C PRO A 360 23.83 24.20 23.24
N ASP A 361 23.91 25.51 23.05
CA ASP A 361 24.67 26.24 22.02
C ASP A 361 24.29 25.98 20.56
N THR A 362 24.19 24.72 20.14
CA THR A 362 23.97 24.32 18.74
C THR A 362 22.54 23.85 18.46
N GLY A 363 21.74 23.60 19.49
CA GLY A 363 20.35 23.15 19.33
C GLY A 363 19.48 24.17 18.61
N GLY A 364 18.52 23.69 17.83
CA GLY A 364 17.55 24.52 17.14
C GLY A 364 16.25 23.77 16.87
N VAL A 365 15.15 24.51 16.83
CA VAL A 365 13.80 24.00 16.57
C VAL A 365 13.06 24.99 15.67
N PHE A 366 11.99 24.54 15.03
CA PHE A 366 11.17 25.39 14.19
C PHE A 366 9.69 25.01 14.20
N ILE A 367 8.84 25.97 13.86
CA ILE A 367 7.47 25.72 13.38
C ILE A 367 7.37 26.15 11.92
N ALA A 368 6.57 25.46 11.12
CA ALA A 368 6.47 25.74 9.69
C ALA A 368 5.05 25.65 9.16
N GLY A 369 4.73 26.50 8.18
CA GLY A 369 3.46 26.46 7.46
C GLY A 369 3.67 26.44 5.94
N ARG A 370 2.64 26.02 5.20
CA ARG A 370 2.67 25.86 3.74
C ARG A 370 3.76 24.89 3.25
N VAL A 371 4.05 23.85 4.04
CA VAL A 371 5.03 22.82 3.69
C VAL A 371 4.47 21.99 2.52
N ASN A 372 5.12 22.06 1.35
CA ASN A 372 4.51 21.61 0.10
C ASN A 372 4.96 20.22 -0.40
N LYS A 373 5.91 19.56 0.28
CA LYS A 373 6.41 18.22 -0.07
C LYS A 373 6.73 17.42 1.18
N GLY A 374 6.57 16.11 1.07
CA GLY A 374 6.94 15.12 2.09
C GLY A 374 7.34 13.78 1.47
N GLY A 375 7.38 12.75 2.30
CA GLY A 375 7.78 11.39 1.94
C GLY A 375 9.17 11.33 1.33
N ILE A 376 9.33 10.54 0.26
CA ILE A 376 10.61 10.40 -0.47
C ILE A 376 11.15 11.74 -1.03
N LEU A 377 10.32 12.79 -1.11
CA LEU A 377 10.67 14.12 -1.61
C LEU A 377 10.86 15.16 -0.50
N ILE A 378 10.92 14.75 0.78
CA ILE A 378 10.97 15.67 1.92
C ILE A 378 12.13 16.69 1.85
N ARG A 379 13.28 16.30 1.29
CA ARG A 379 14.42 17.21 1.07
C ARG A 379 14.11 18.42 0.19
N SER A 380 13.09 18.32 -0.67
CA SER A 380 12.65 19.40 -1.55
C SER A 380 11.52 20.25 -0.95
N ALA A 381 11.17 20.04 0.32
CA ALA A 381 10.11 20.77 0.99
C ALA A 381 10.38 22.28 1.04
N ARG A 382 9.43 23.03 0.50
CA ARG A 382 9.34 24.49 0.59
C ARG A 382 8.14 24.89 1.42
N GLY A 383 8.20 26.10 1.96
CA GLY A 383 7.19 26.64 2.87
C GLY A 383 7.72 27.89 3.54
N ILE A 384 7.21 28.19 4.73
CA ILE A 384 7.73 29.26 5.59
C ILE A 384 8.09 28.63 6.93
N PHE A 385 9.37 28.50 7.20
CA PHE A 385 9.92 27.86 8.40
C PHE A 385 10.47 28.93 9.34
N PHE A 386 9.99 28.97 10.58
CA PHE A 386 10.45 29.90 11.60
C PHE A 386 11.28 29.16 12.65
N TRP A 387 12.59 29.39 12.62
CA TRP A 387 13.60 28.72 13.42
C TRP A 387 14.06 29.60 14.58
N ILE A 388 14.29 28.98 15.73
CA ILE A 388 15.06 29.58 16.85
C ILE A 388 16.18 28.63 17.26
N PHE A 389 17.29 29.19 17.73
CA PHE A 389 18.50 28.46 18.08
C PHE A 389 18.97 28.82 19.50
N ALA A 390 19.58 27.86 20.18
CA ALA A 390 20.09 28.01 21.55
C ALA A 390 21.21 29.06 21.69
N ASN A 391 21.82 29.51 20.59
CA ASN A 391 22.83 30.58 20.56
C ASN A 391 22.23 32.01 20.51
N GLY A 392 20.94 32.16 20.79
CA GLY A 392 20.24 33.45 20.78
C GLY A 392 20.03 34.03 19.38
N SER A 393 19.76 33.19 18.38
CA SER A 393 19.44 33.64 17.01
C SER A 393 18.15 33.03 16.48
N TYR A 394 17.54 33.69 15.50
CA TYR A 394 16.38 33.19 14.77
C TYR A 394 16.60 33.29 13.26
N ARG A 395 15.90 32.45 12.49
CA ARG A 395 15.83 32.50 11.03
C ARG A 395 14.41 32.27 10.54
N VAL A 396 14.08 32.87 9.40
CA VAL A 396 12.88 32.54 8.61
C VAL A 396 13.35 32.11 7.23
N THR A 397 13.00 30.89 6.81
CA THR A 397 13.47 30.32 5.54
C THR A 397 12.31 29.90 4.63
N GLY A 398 12.58 29.85 3.32
CA GLY A 398 11.65 29.41 2.28
C GLY A 398 11.66 27.90 2.01
N ASP A 399 12.60 27.18 2.62
CA ASP A 399 12.86 25.76 2.42
C ASP A 399 13.37 25.10 3.70
N LEU A 400 13.16 23.78 3.81
CA LEU A 400 13.56 22.97 4.97
C LEU A 400 15.08 22.86 5.12
N ALA A 401 15.84 22.96 4.02
CA ALA A 401 17.30 22.91 4.06
C ALA A 401 17.92 24.22 4.57
N GLY A 402 17.13 25.30 4.62
CA GLY A 402 17.55 26.61 5.11
C GLY A 402 18.44 27.37 4.14
N TRP A 403 18.35 27.10 2.83
CA TRP A 403 19.16 27.75 1.80
C TRP A 403 18.60 29.11 1.38
N ILE A 404 17.27 29.27 1.41
CA ILE A 404 16.56 30.48 1.03
C ILE A 404 16.16 31.21 2.32
N ILE A 405 16.85 32.30 2.65
CA ILE A 405 16.58 33.07 3.85
C ILE A 405 15.65 34.24 3.53
N TYR A 406 14.54 34.34 4.24
CA TYR A 406 13.64 35.49 4.21
C TYR A 406 13.97 36.52 5.30
N ALA A 407 14.36 36.06 6.49
CA ALA A 407 14.79 36.93 7.59
C ALA A 407 15.74 36.19 8.52
N LEU A 408 16.59 36.92 9.24
CA LEU A 408 17.41 36.41 10.33
C LEU A 408 17.68 37.51 11.35
N GLY A 409 17.96 37.15 12.60
CA GLY A 409 18.30 38.13 13.63
C GLY A 409 18.66 37.49 14.97
N ARG A 410 18.73 38.34 16.00
CA ARG A 410 18.97 37.94 17.39
C ARG A 410 17.65 37.85 18.15
N VAL A 411 17.59 36.93 19.10
CA VAL A 411 16.45 36.73 20.02
C VAL A 411 16.96 36.16 21.34
N GLU A 412 16.30 36.46 22.44
CA GLU A 412 16.65 35.94 23.77
C GLU A 412 16.19 34.48 23.94
N VAL A 413 16.90 33.56 23.27
CA VAL A 413 16.65 32.11 23.32
C VAL A 413 17.91 31.38 23.77
N THR A 414 17.77 30.43 24.71
CA THR A 414 18.80 29.51 25.18
C THR A 414 18.24 28.09 25.23
N ALA A 415 19.10 27.08 25.32
CA ALA A 415 18.67 25.72 25.61
C ALA A 415 18.06 25.58 27.02
N LYS A 416 17.35 24.48 27.21
CA LYS A 416 16.73 24.02 28.46
C LYS A 416 15.69 24.96 29.05
N LYS A 417 14.99 25.70 28.20
CA LYS A 417 13.88 26.58 28.56
C LYS A 417 12.75 26.43 27.55
N TRP A 418 11.52 26.58 28.04
CA TRP A 418 10.31 26.60 27.23
C TRP A 418 10.09 27.97 26.59
N TYR A 419 9.67 27.96 25.33
CA TYR A 419 9.30 29.15 24.57
C TYR A 419 8.03 28.90 23.77
N THR A 420 7.13 29.87 23.74
CA THR A 420 5.96 29.83 22.85
C THR A 420 6.30 30.49 21.52
N LEU A 421 6.30 29.71 20.43
CA LEU A 421 6.41 30.25 19.08
C LEU A 421 5.03 30.51 18.50
N THR A 422 4.86 31.65 17.83
CA THR A 422 3.65 31.95 17.04
C THR A 422 4.05 32.46 15.66
N LYS A 423 3.60 31.77 14.62
CA LYS A 423 3.72 32.18 13.23
C LYS A 423 2.34 32.55 12.71
N LYS A 424 2.16 33.80 12.27
CA LYS A 424 0.91 34.27 11.65
C LYS A 424 0.91 34.10 10.13
#